data_AF-A0A4P6ELV9-F1
#
_entry.id   AF-A0A4P6ELV9-F1
#
_cell.length_a   1.000
_cell.length_b   1.000
_cell.length_c   1.000
_cell.angle_alpha   90.00
_cell.angle_beta   90.00
_cell.angle_gamma   90.00
#
_symmetry.space_group_name_H-M   'P 1'
#
loop_
_entity.id
_entity.type
_entity.pdbx_description
1 polymer ?
#
loop_
_entity_poly.entity_id
_entity_poly.type
_entity_poly.pdbx_seq_one_letter_code
_entity_poly.pdbx_strand_id
1 'polypeptide(L)'
;MPTFPAPAPVPVVVDVPFGALHVVAGERDDVVVTVLPADPGRSGSVRAAEDTRVTRDGDAVTIVYPSQWKQWVLPFAAGGAHVTVEVPAGSDLRGRAGSLLAEGRLGEVDLALNGGDARLDEATRLDLRVSAGSVVVGRVTGRANVKASAGSVRIGQVAGDGTVRASNGTTTVGAVVGTLDVAGAHADVVVGTVRGTLTARTAHAGIRVGSVDTGEVTLTSSYGTIEIGVPAGVAAWLDVSSEHGSVHHQLTPADGPADGDATATVRASTGYGDVIVRRPEHLPA
;
A
#
# COMPACT_ATOMS: atom_id res chain seq x y z
N MET A 1 28.46 -7.54 -11.71
CA MET A 1 27.99 -7.16 -10.37
C MET A 1 28.79 -5.95 -9.91
N PRO A 2 28.34 -4.72 -10.23
CA PRO A 2 28.94 -3.51 -9.67
C PRO A 2 28.64 -3.37 -8.17
N THR A 3 29.66 -2.93 -7.42
CA THR A 3 29.61 -2.66 -5.98
C THR A 3 30.13 -1.26 -5.72
N PHE A 4 29.44 -0.50 -4.87
CA PHE A 4 29.80 0.87 -4.52
C PHE A 4 29.80 1.06 -3.00
N PRO A 5 30.79 1.76 -2.40
CA PRO A 5 30.74 2.09 -0.97
C PRO A 5 29.64 3.11 -0.69
N ALA A 6 28.86 2.85 0.35
CA ALA A 6 27.69 3.61 0.79
C ALA A 6 27.56 3.57 2.33
N PRO A 7 28.38 4.35 3.06
CA PRO A 7 28.37 4.36 4.54
C PRO A 7 27.10 4.99 5.16
N ALA A 8 26.22 5.54 4.32
CA ALA A 8 24.95 6.14 4.70
C ALA A 8 23.87 5.75 3.67
N PRO A 9 22.58 5.86 4.01
CA PRO A 9 21.47 5.63 3.07
C PRO A 9 21.63 6.44 1.78
N VAL A 10 21.39 5.77 0.63
CA VAL A 10 21.60 6.36 -0.69
C VAL A 10 20.29 6.50 -1.47
N PRO A 11 20.18 7.45 -2.39
CA PRO A 11 19.11 7.46 -3.38
C PRO A 11 19.40 6.47 -4.52
N VAL A 12 18.44 5.57 -4.77
CA VAL A 12 18.45 4.66 -5.91
C VAL A 12 17.39 5.07 -6.92
N VAL A 13 17.81 5.35 -8.14
CA VAL A 13 16.92 5.64 -9.27
C VAL A 13 16.87 4.44 -10.18
N VAL A 14 15.67 3.92 -10.44
CA VAL A 14 15.46 2.73 -11.27
C VAL A 14 14.52 3.07 -12.42
N ASP A 15 14.91 2.76 -13.66
CA ASP A 15 14.02 2.80 -14.83
C ASP A 15 14.11 1.45 -15.55
N VAL A 16 13.35 0.47 -15.04
CA VAL A 16 13.29 -0.91 -15.54
C VAL A 16 11.83 -1.33 -15.76
N PRO A 17 11.08 -0.66 -16.65
CA PRO A 17 9.62 -0.80 -16.76
C PRO A 17 9.13 -2.22 -17.10
N PHE A 18 10.01 -3.09 -17.59
CA PHE A 18 9.72 -4.49 -17.92
C PHE A 18 10.54 -5.49 -17.08
N GLY A 19 11.27 -5.00 -16.07
CA GLY A 19 12.12 -5.80 -15.19
C GLY A 19 11.46 -6.07 -13.84
N ALA A 20 11.85 -7.18 -13.23
CA ALA A 20 11.54 -7.46 -11.83
C ALA A 20 12.61 -6.80 -10.95
N LEU A 21 12.20 -5.92 -10.06
CA LEU A 21 13.08 -5.23 -9.13
C LEU A 21 12.99 -5.90 -7.75
N HIS A 22 14.12 -6.43 -7.28
CA HIS A 22 14.28 -6.92 -5.91
C HIS A 22 15.20 -5.96 -5.16
N VAL A 23 14.72 -5.37 -4.07
CA VAL A 23 15.49 -4.48 -3.21
C VAL A 23 15.64 -5.14 -1.85
N VAL A 24 16.88 -5.24 -1.36
CA VAL A 24 17.19 -5.76 -0.04
C VAL A 24 17.85 -4.64 0.76
N ALA A 25 17.07 -4.02 1.65
CA ALA A 25 17.52 -2.95 2.53
C ALA A 25 17.92 -3.52 3.90
N GLY A 26 19.20 -3.47 4.24
CA GLY A 26 19.74 -4.10 5.45
C GLY A 26 20.84 -3.30 6.12
N GLU A 27 21.40 -3.85 7.20
CA GLU A 27 22.57 -3.27 7.87
C GLU A 27 23.82 -3.56 7.05
N ARG A 28 24.20 -2.61 6.21
CA ARG A 28 25.35 -2.67 5.30
C ARG A 28 25.87 -1.27 4.98
N ASP A 29 27.09 -1.20 4.48
CA ASP A 29 27.81 0.02 4.14
C ASP A 29 28.19 0.09 2.65
N ASP A 30 27.56 -0.74 1.82
CA ASP A 30 27.75 -0.80 0.38
C ASP A 30 26.43 -0.94 -0.38
N VAL A 31 26.48 -0.64 -1.67
CA VAL A 31 25.42 -0.91 -2.63
C VAL A 31 25.92 -1.95 -3.62
N VAL A 32 25.21 -3.06 -3.73
CA VAL A 32 25.49 -4.12 -4.70
C VAL A 32 24.34 -4.18 -5.68
N VAL A 33 24.65 -4.15 -6.98
CA VAL A 33 23.64 -4.35 -8.02
C VAL A 33 23.96 -5.61 -8.81
N THR A 34 22.99 -6.51 -8.85
CA THR A 34 23.06 -7.75 -9.62
C THR A 34 21.98 -7.70 -10.69
N VAL A 35 22.38 -7.82 -11.95
CA VAL A 35 21.46 -7.86 -13.08
C VAL A 35 21.59 -9.22 -13.74
N LEU A 36 20.48 -9.95 -13.80
CA LEU A 36 20.39 -11.27 -14.41
C LEU A 36 19.29 -11.28 -15.48
N PRO A 37 19.44 -12.09 -16.55
CA PRO A 37 18.35 -12.29 -17.49
C PRO A 37 17.17 -12.96 -16.79
N ALA A 38 15.94 -12.53 -17.08
CA ALA A 38 14.75 -13.21 -16.55
C ALA A 38 14.63 -14.66 -17.07
N ASP A 39 15.13 -14.91 -18.29
CA ASP A 39 15.22 -16.24 -18.89
C ASP A 39 16.54 -16.36 -19.68
N PRO A 40 17.54 -17.12 -19.20
CA PRO A 40 18.83 -17.24 -19.89
C PRO A 40 18.74 -17.97 -21.24
N GLY A 41 17.66 -18.72 -21.50
CA GLY A 41 17.41 -19.37 -22.78
C GLY A 41 16.87 -18.43 -23.86
N ARG A 42 16.46 -17.20 -23.51
CA ARG A 42 15.97 -16.19 -24.45
C ARG A 42 17.02 -15.12 -24.69
N SER A 43 17.47 -15.00 -25.93
CA SER A 43 18.41 -13.95 -26.36
C SER A 43 17.93 -12.54 -26.03
N GLY A 44 16.62 -12.31 -26.05
CA GLY A 44 16.02 -11.04 -25.63
C GLY A 44 16.27 -10.71 -24.15
N SER A 45 16.21 -11.70 -23.25
CA SER A 45 16.44 -11.52 -21.81
C SER A 45 17.93 -11.41 -21.48
N VAL A 46 18.78 -12.16 -22.20
CA VAL A 46 20.24 -12.03 -22.08
C VAL A 46 20.67 -10.62 -22.45
N ARG A 47 20.20 -10.15 -23.62
CA ARG A 47 20.47 -8.79 -24.08
C ARG A 47 19.92 -7.72 -23.14
N ALA A 48 18.73 -7.94 -22.60
CA ALA A 48 18.11 -7.07 -21.59
C ALA A 48 19.02 -6.87 -20.37
N ALA A 49 19.60 -7.95 -19.86
CA ALA A 49 20.51 -7.91 -18.71
C ALA A 49 21.86 -7.26 -19.07
N GLU A 50 22.45 -7.61 -20.22
CA GLU A 50 23.74 -7.07 -20.67
C GLU A 50 23.68 -5.57 -20.98
N ASP A 51 22.58 -5.12 -21.59
CA ASP A 51 22.42 -3.74 -22.00
C ASP A 51 22.03 -2.82 -20.80
N THR A 52 21.53 -3.40 -19.69
CA THR A 52 21.17 -2.63 -18.46
C THR A 52 22.38 -1.91 -17.89
N ARG A 53 22.26 -0.58 -17.75
CA ARG A 53 23.35 0.26 -17.25
C ARG A 53 23.16 0.56 -15.78
N VAL A 54 24.22 0.32 -15.02
CA VAL A 54 24.31 0.72 -13.61
C VAL A 54 25.42 1.77 -13.52
N THR A 55 25.05 2.96 -13.08
CA THR A 55 25.98 4.08 -12.92
C THR A 55 25.83 4.68 -11.53
N ARG A 56 26.94 5.17 -10.97
CA ARG A 56 26.93 5.97 -9.75
C ARG A 56 27.30 7.41 -10.09
N ASP A 57 26.49 8.35 -9.62
CA ASP A 57 26.78 9.78 -9.69
C ASP A 57 26.68 10.40 -8.29
N GLY A 58 27.80 10.87 -7.75
CA GLY A 58 27.92 11.25 -6.35
C GLY A 58 27.52 10.08 -5.43
N ASP A 59 26.46 10.27 -4.64
CA ASP A 59 25.91 9.25 -3.75
C ASP A 59 24.71 8.49 -4.34
N ALA A 60 24.25 8.88 -5.54
CA ALA A 60 23.11 8.25 -6.18
C ALA A 60 23.53 7.07 -7.05
N VAL A 61 22.77 5.97 -6.96
CA VAL A 61 22.91 4.81 -7.86
C VAL A 61 21.75 4.81 -8.84
N THR A 62 22.07 4.83 -10.13
CA THR A 62 21.11 4.86 -11.22
C THR A 62 21.18 3.57 -12.01
N ILE A 63 20.03 2.91 -12.15
CA ILE A 63 19.86 1.65 -12.88
C ILE A 63 18.86 1.89 -14.00
N VAL A 64 19.35 1.92 -15.24
CA VAL A 64 18.53 2.28 -16.40
C VAL A 64 18.58 1.15 -17.41
N TYR A 65 17.40 0.67 -17.74
CA TYR A 65 17.17 -0.16 -18.91
C TYR A 65 17.33 0.70 -20.17
N PRO A 66 18.13 0.29 -21.17
CA PRO A 66 18.30 1.12 -22.35
C PRO A 66 17.03 1.14 -23.18
N SER A 67 16.44 2.33 -23.25
CA SER A 67 15.32 2.66 -24.12
C SER A 67 15.78 2.75 -25.58
N GLN A 68 16.24 1.66 -26.20
CA GLN A 68 16.38 1.65 -27.65
C GLN A 68 15.02 1.41 -28.29
N TRP A 69 14.62 2.34 -29.15
CA TRP A 69 13.43 2.40 -30.01
C TRP A 69 12.90 1.08 -30.61
N LYS A 70 13.72 0.02 -30.67
CA LYS A 70 13.36 -1.29 -31.23
C LYS A 70 12.38 -2.12 -30.38
N GLN A 71 12.24 -1.84 -29.07
CA GLN A 71 11.30 -2.58 -28.20
C GLN A 71 9.84 -2.14 -28.35
N TRP A 72 9.58 -0.87 -28.74
CA TRP A 72 8.23 -0.40 -29.04
C TRP A 72 7.64 -1.02 -30.32
N VAL A 73 8.49 -1.63 -31.16
CA VAL A 73 8.08 -2.26 -32.44
C VAL A 73 7.82 -3.77 -32.27
N LEU A 74 8.33 -4.41 -31.21
CA LEU A 74 8.17 -5.86 -30.96
C LEU A 74 8.02 -6.15 -29.44
N PRO A 75 6.83 -5.96 -28.84
CA PRO A 75 6.60 -6.20 -27.41
C PRO A 75 6.85 -7.65 -26.96
N PHE A 76 6.85 -8.61 -27.88
CA PHE A 76 7.07 -10.05 -27.59
C PHE A 76 8.54 -10.50 -27.68
N ALA A 77 9.44 -9.63 -28.16
CA ALA A 77 10.88 -9.95 -28.32
C ALA A 77 11.76 -9.34 -27.22
N ALA A 78 11.22 -8.42 -26.42
CA ALA A 78 11.87 -7.85 -25.26
C ALA A 78 11.80 -8.85 -24.09
N GLY A 79 12.87 -9.60 -23.87
CA GLY A 79 13.00 -10.35 -22.62
C GLY A 79 13.12 -9.39 -21.43
N GLY A 80 12.77 -9.87 -20.24
CA GLY A 80 12.92 -9.12 -18.99
C GLY A 80 14.30 -9.31 -18.36
N ALA A 81 14.64 -8.45 -17.40
CA ALA A 81 15.77 -8.63 -16.51
C ALA A 81 15.30 -8.66 -15.06
N HIS A 82 15.98 -9.45 -14.23
CA HIS A 82 15.86 -9.40 -12.78
C HIS A 82 16.99 -8.52 -12.26
N VAL A 83 16.62 -7.44 -11.58
CA VAL A 83 17.55 -6.50 -10.98
C VAL A 83 17.43 -6.64 -9.47
N THR A 84 18.48 -7.14 -8.83
CA THR A 84 18.60 -7.15 -7.38
C THR A 84 19.48 -5.99 -6.96
N VAL A 85 18.98 -5.15 -6.05
CA VAL A 85 19.66 -3.99 -5.49
C VAL A 85 19.73 -4.17 -3.99
N GLU A 86 20.94 -4.24 -3.49
CA GLU A 86 21.28 -4.51 -2.12
C GLU A 86 21.80 -3.21 -1.53
N VAL A 87 21.10 -2.61 -0.54
CA VAL A 87 21.34 -1.22 -0.09
C VAL A 87 21.29 -1.05 1.44
N PRO A 88 21.92 0.00 2.01
CA PRO A 88 21.76 0.33 3.41
C PRO A 88 20.30 0.61 3.77
N ALA A 89 19.87 0.17 4.95
CA ALA A 89 18.53 0.42 5.46
C ALA A 89 18.24 1.93 5.55
N GLY A 90 17.05 2.34 5.14
CA GLY A 90 16.64 3.74 5.04
C GLY A 90 16.97 4.40 3.69
N SER A 91 17.55 3.66 2.74
CA SER A 91 17.80 4.18 1.38
C SER A 91 16.50 4.53 0.66
N ASP A 92 16.59 5.51 -0.24
CA ASP A 92 15.46 5.96 -1.05
C ASP A 92 15.41 5.19 -2.37
N LEU A 93 14.20 4.99 -2.90
CA LEU A 93 13.95 4.30 -4.16
C LEU A 93 12.99 5.10 -5.03
N ARG A 94 13.41 5.48 -6.24
CA ARG A 94 12.59 6.29 -7.15
C ARG A 94 12.59 5.75 -8.58
N GLY A 95 11.47 5.90 -9.30
CA GLY A 95 11.38 5.67 -10.75
C GLY A 95 10.32 4.68 -11.20
N ARG A 96 10.66 3.75 -12.09
CA ARG A 96 9.73 2.80 -12.72
C ARG A 96 10.27 1.38 -12.72
N ALA A 97 9.40 0.42 -12.47
CA ALA A 97 9.72 -1.01 -12.56
C ALA A 97 8.52 -1.81 -13.12
N GLY A 98 8.74 -3.06 -13.52
CA GLY A 98 7.66 -3.98 -13.86
C GLY A 98 6.98 -4.49 -12.59
N SER A 99 7.75 -5.11 -11.69
CA SER A 99 7.33 -5.54 -10.37
C SER A 99 8.33 -5.11 -9.30
N LEU A 100 7.90 -5.12 -8.04
CA LEU A 100 8.72 -4.77 -6.89
C LEU A 100 8.63 -5.85 -5.81
N LEU A 101 9.78 -6.31 -5.34
CA LEU A 101 9.94 -6.97 -4.05
C LEU A 101 10.95 -6.16 -3.26
N ALA A 102 10.52 -5.51 -2.18
CA ALA A 102 11.39 -4.72 -1.31
C ALA A 102 11.34 -5.28 0.11
N GLU A 103 12.49 -5.77 0.56
CA GLU A 103 12.70 -6.35 1.88
C GLU A 103 13.44 -5.36 2.78
N GLY A 104 13.04 -5.32 4.04
CA GLY A 104 13.61 -4.42 5.03
C GLY A 104 13.04 -3.00 4.99
N ARG A 105 13.75 -2.05 5.61
CA ARG A 105 13.29 -0.67 5.81
C ARG A 105 13.84 0.26 4.74
N LEU A 106 12.96 0.87 3.96
CA LEU A 106 13.28 1.94 3.02
C LEU A 106 12.91 3.32 3.58
N GLY A 107 13.57 4.35 3.05
CA GLY A 107 13.29 5.75 3.33
C GLY A 107 12.05 6.21 2.57
N GLU A 108 12.27 6.94 1.47
CA GLU A 108 11.25 7.31 0.51
C GLU A 108 11.17 6.31 -0.65
N VAL A 109 9.96 5.86 -0.99
CA VAL A 109 9.68 5.03 -2.16
C VAL A 109 8.72 5.79 -3.07
N ASP A 110 9.17 6.23 -4.24
CA ASP A 110 8.35 6.83 -5.31
C ASP A 110 8.44 5.98 -6.58
N LEU A 111 7.50 5.07 -6.78
CA LEU A 111 7.54 4.10 -7.87
C LEU A 111 6.26 4.06 -8.68
N ALA A 112 6.42 3.92 -9.99
CA ALA A 112 5.36 3.56 -10.91
C ALA A 112 5.59 2.17 -11.50
N LEU A 113 4.61 1.28 -11.32
CA LEU A 113 4.56 -0.06 -11.86
C LEU A 113 3.48 -0.17 -12.95
N ASN A 114 3.90 -0.62 -14.13
CA ASN A 114 3.01 -0.74 -15.28
C ASN A 114 2.31 -2.09 -15.36
N GLY A 115 2.88 -3.13 -14.76
CA GLY A 115 2.34 -4.49 -14.76
C GLY A 115 3.19 -5.42 -13.91
N GLY A 116 2.69 -5.76 -12.73
CA GLY A 116 3.39 -6.61 -11.77
C GLY A 116 2.98 -6.30 -10.33
N ASP A 117 3.19 -7.28 -9.46
CA ASP A 117 2.90 -7.12 -8.04
C ASP A 117 3.96 -6.22 -7.37
N ALA A 118 3.51 -5.50 -6.35
CA ALA A 118 4.37 -4.74 -5.46
C ALA A 118 4.33 -5.34 -4.07
N ARG A 119 5.48 -5.74 -3.53
CA ARG A 119 5.65 -6.13 -2.14
C ARG A 119 6.71 -5.25 -1.49
N LEU A 120 6.38 -4.68 -0.34
CA LEU A 120 7.26 -3.80 0.43
C LEU A 120 7.06 -4.07 1.92
N ASP A 121 8.13 -4.34 2.66
CA ASP A 121 8.04 -4.57 4.10
C ASP A 121 7.79 -3.28 4.88
N GLU A 122 8.69 -2.31 4.80
CA GLU A 122 8.57 -1.04 5.52
C GLU A 122 9.09 0.15 4.71
N ALA A 123 8.35 1.26 4.72
CA ALA A 123 8.83 2.55 4.21
C ALA A 123 8.46 3.71 5.13
N THR A 124 9.31 4.74 5.13
CA THR A 124 9.02 6.00 5.82
C THR A 124 8.04 6.84 5.02
N ARG A 125 8.25 6.97 3.71
CA ARG A 125 7.33 7.65 2.81
C ARG A 125 7.09 6.79 1.58
N LEU A 126 5.84 6.71 1.15
CA LEU A 126 5.42 5.87 0.03
C LEU A 126 4.57 6.70 -0.95
N ASP A 127 4.99 6.77 -2.21
CA ASP A 127 4.16 7.12 -3.37
C ASP A 127 4.26 5.97 -4.37
N LEU A 128 3.21 5.15 -4.45
CA LEU A 128 3.21 3.95 -5.27
C LEU A 128 2.03 3.98 -6.23
N ARG A 129 2.32 3.92 -7.52
CA ARG A 129 1.31 3.87 -8.59
C ARG A 129 1.42 2.51 -9.28
N VAL A 130 0.37 1.71 -9.21
CA VAL A 130 0.31 0.38 -9.83
C VAL A 130 -0.84 0.32 -10.81
N SER A 131 -0.53 0.12 -12.08
CA SER A 131 -1.55 0.05 -13.15
C SER A 131 -2.27 -1.30 -13.14
N ALA A 132 -1.52 -2.38 -13.02
CA ALA A 132 -2.04 -3.74 -12.90
C ALA A 132 -1.13 -4.58 -12.00
N GLY A 133 -1.70 -5.20 -10.97
CA GLY A 133 -0.97 -6.02 -10.00
C GLY A 133 -1.47 -5.81 -8.57
N SER A 134 -1.22 -6.79 -7.70
CA SER A 134 -1.54 -6.68 -6.28
C SER A 134 -0.46 -5.91 -5.53
N VAL A 135 -0.88 -5.12 -4.56
CA VAL A 135 0.01 -4.31 -3.70
C VAL A 135 -0.04 -4.88 -2.29
N VAL A 136 1.11 -5.22 -1.73
CA VAL A 136 1.28 -5.66 -0.35
C VAL A 136 2.33 -4.78 0.32
N VAL A 137 1.91 -3.99 1.29
CA VAL A 137 2.79 -3.13 2.09
C VAL A 137 2.69 -3.57 3.55
N GLY A 138 3.81 -3.83 4.21
CA GLY A 138 3.81 -4.19 5.63
C GLY A 138 3.47 -3.00 6.51
N ARG A 139 4.34 -1.99 6.56
CA ARG A 139 4.18 -0.81 7.40
C ARG A 139 4.61 0.46 6.69
N VAL A 140 3.83 1.53 6.85
CA VAL A 140 4.24 2.90 6.48
C VAL A 140 4.23 3.77 7.72
N THR A 141 5.39 4.32 8.09
CA THR A 141 5.54 5.11 9.32
C THR A 141 5.20 6.59 9.13
N GLY A 142 5.45 7.14 7.95
CA GLY A 142 5.10 8.50 7.56
C GLY A 142 3.99 8.54 6.50
N ARG A 143 4.18 9.37 5.46
CA ARG A 143 3.15 9.63 4.45
C ARG A 143 3.00 8.46 3.47
N ALA A 144 1.78 7.98 3.26
CA ALA A 144 1.45 6.97 2.25
C ALA A 144 0.53 7.54 1.15
N ASN A 145 0.87 7.30 -0.11
CA ASN A 145 0.03 7.57 -1.27
C ASN A 145 0.07 6.33 -2.17
N VAL A 146 -1.01 5.55 -2.19
CA VAL A 146 -1.10 4.33 -3.01
C VAL A 146 -2.23 4.50 -4.00
N LYS A 147 -1.92 4.36 -5.29
CA LYS A 147 -2.89 4.35 -6.38
C LYS A 147 -2.80 3.03 -7.13
N ALA A 148 -3.83 2.20 -7.02
CA ALA A 148 -3.96 0.95 -7.73
C ALA A 148 -5.16 0.99 -8.68
N SER A 149 -4.92 0.76 -9.97
CA SER A 149 -6.02 0.76 -10.96
C SER A 149 -6.67 -0.63 -11.06
N ALA A 150 -5.87 -1.69 -11.14
CA ALA A 150 -6.34 -3.07 -11.18
C ALA A 150 -5.51 -3.97 -10.27
N GLY A 151 -6.15 -4.56 -9.26
CA GLY A 151 -5.51 -5.48 -8.32
C GLY A 151 -5.88 -5.17 -6.87
N SER A 152 -5.63 -6.13 -5.99
CA SER A 152 -5.92 -5.96 -4.56
C SER A 152 -4.85 -5.10 -3.88
N VAL A 153 -5.25 -4.33 -2.86
CA VAL A 153 -4.32 -3.56 -2.03
C VAL A 153 -4.40 -4.10 -0.60
N ARG A 154 -3.26 -4.49 -0.04
CA ARG A 154 -3.13 -4.91 1.36
C ARG A 154 -2.06 -4.09 2.03
N ILE A 155 -2.42 -3.35 3.07
CA ILE A 155 -1.47 -2.60 3.90
C ILE A 155 -1.58 -3.13 5.34
N GLY A 156 -0.48 -3.55 5.95
CA GLY A 156 -0.49 -4.04 7.33
C GLY A 156 -0.79 -2.93 8.33
N GLN A 157 -0.04 -1.82 8.25
CA GLN A 157 -0.20 -0.69 9.15
C GLN A 157 0.11 0.65 8.48
N VAL A 158 -0.74 1.65 8.72
CA VAL A 158 -0.51 3.06 8.38
C VAL A 158 -0.39 3.85 9.68
N ALA A 159 0.82 4.31 10.01
CA ALA A 159 1.08 5.06 11.23
C ALA A 159 1.01 6.59 11.04
N GLY A 160 1.36 7.09 9.86
CA GLY A 160 1.25 8.49 9.49
C GLY A 160 0.00 8.80 8.66
N ASP A 161 0.07 9.83 7.82
CA ASP A 161 -1.01 10.23 6.94
C ASP A 161 -1.02 9.43 5.63
N GLY A 162 -2.16 8.86 5.26
CA GLY A 162 -2.30 7.98 4.12
C GLY A 162 -3.44 8.38 3.18
N THR A 163 -3.24 8.19 1.88
CA THR A 163 -4.33 8.11 0.91
C THR A 163 -4.20 6.85 0.07
N VAL A 164 -5.25 6.04 -0.01
CA VAL A 164 -5.32 4.83 -0.83
C VAL A 164 -6.46 4.97 -1.83
N ARG A 165 -6.16 4.88 -3.12
CA ARG A 165 -7.14 4.89 -4.19
C ARG A 165 -7.04 3.59 -4.96
N ALA A 166 -8.08 2.76 -4.87
CA ALA A 166 -8.16 1.47 -5.54
C ALA A 166 -9.43 1.40 -6.37
N SER A 167 -9.31 1.30 -7.70
CA SER A 167 -10.49 1.24 -8.57
C SER A 167 -11.09 -0.17 -8.59
N ASN A 168 -10.24 -1.18 -8.81
CA ASN A 168 -10.68 -2.55 -8.97
C ASN A 168 -9.85 -3.47 -8.06
N GLY A 169 -10.49 -4.14 -7.10
CA GLY A 169 -9.86 -5.06 -6.16
C GLY A 169 -10.03 -4.63 -4.70
N THR A 170 -10.17 -5.62 -3.81
CA THR A 170 -10.40 -5.39 -2.39
C THR A 170 -9.24 -4.61 -1.78
N THR A 171 -9.56 -3.60 -0.98
CA THR A 171 -8.58 -2.87 -0.16
C THR A 171 -8.66 -3.37 1.26
N THR A 172 -7.56 -3.93 1.78
CA THR A 172 -7.44 -4.37 3.17
C THR A 172 -6.38 -3.55 3.88
N VAL A 173 -6.73 -2.92 5.00
CA VAL A 173 -5.78 -2.24 5.89
C VAL A 173 -5.84 -2.87 7.27
N GLY A 174 -4.74 -3.39 7.80
CA GLY A 174 -4.72 -4.06 9.09
C GLY A 174 -4.97 -3.09 10.25
N ALA A 175 -4.15 -2.05 10.35
CA ALA A 175 -4.26 -1.05 11.41
C ALA A 175 -4.04 0.39 10.89
N VAL A 176 -4.86 1.31 11.38
CA VAL A 176 -4.72 2.76 11.14
C VAL A 176 -4.44 3.43 12.47
N VAL A 177 -3.28 4.07 12.60
CA VAL A 177 -2.91 4.84 13.80
C VAL A 177 -2.89 6.35 13.51
N GLY A 178 -2.50 6.73 12.29
CA GLY A 178 -2.55 8.11 11.84
C GLY A 178 -3.88 8.46 11.19
N THR A 179 -3.80 9.22 10.10
CA THR A 179 -4.95 9.58 9.26
C THR A 179 -4.95 8.74 8.00
N LEU A 180 -6.09 8.20 7.57
CA LEU A 180 -6.20 7.46 6.31
C LEU A 180 -7.46 7.86 5.54
N ASP A 181 -7.29 8.29 4.28
CA ASP A 181 -8.38 8.43 3.30
C ASP A 181 -8.32 7.25 2.30
N VAL A 182 -9.39 6.48 2.23
CA VAL A 182 -9.56 5.36 1.28
C VAL A 182 -10.69 5.69 0.31
N ALA A 183 -10.41 5.58 -0.99
CA ALA A 183 -11.42 5.63 -2.02
C ALA A 183 -11.40 4.33 -2.85
N GLY A 184 -12.48 3.56 -2.73
CA GLY A 184 -12.77 2.37 -3.53
C GLY A 184 -13.85 2.66 -4.57
N ALA A 185 -13.85 1.95 -5.70
CA ALA A 185 -14.95 2.03 -6.67
C ALA A 185 -15.84 0.78 -6.68
N HIS A 186 -15.25 -0.39 -6.92
CA HIS A 186 -16.02 -1.62 -7.24
C HIS A 186 -15.77 -2.80 -6.28
N ALA A 187 -14.98 -2.63 -5.24
CA ALA A 187 -14.63 -3.70 -4.32
C ALA A 187 -14.58 -3.21 -2.87
N ASP A 188 -14.74 -4.16 -1.95
CA ASP A 188 -14.89 -3.84 -0.53
C ASP A 188 -13.63 -3.19 0.04
N VAL A 189 -13.86 -2.30 1.00
CA VAL A 189 -12.81 -1.74 1.86
C VAL A 189 -12.92 -2.39 3.22
N VAL A 190 -11.88 -3.11 3.63
CA VAL A 190 -11.79 -3.79 4.91
C VAL A 190 -10.68 -3.15 5.74
N VAL A 191 -11.02 -2.59 6.89
CA VAL A 191 -10.06 -2.04 7.85
C VAL A 191 -10.16 -2.85 9.14
N GLY A 192 -9.05 -3.34 9.67
CA GLY A 192 -9.03 -4.14 10.89
C GLY A 192 -9.30 -3.31 12.15
N THR A 193 -8.32 -2.49 12.55
CA THR A 193 -8.39 -1.65 13.75
C THR A 193 -8.06 -0.19 13.44
N VAL A 194 -8.84 0.73 14.00
CA VAL A 194 -8.64 2.18 13.87
C VAL A 194 -8.35 2.80 15.23
N ARG A 195 -7.22 3.51 15.33
CA ARG A 195 -6.75 4.29 16.48
C ARG A 195 -6.30 5.68 16.02
N GLY A 196 -7.17 6.39 15.33
CA GLY A 196 -6.83 7.62 14.61
C GLY A 196 -8.00 8.10 13.77
N THR A 197 -7.73 8.64 12.59
CA THR A 197 -8.77 9.15 11.70
C THR A 197 -8.88 8.29 10.44
N LEU A 198 -10.07 7.79 10.15
CA LEU A 198 -10.37 7.04 8.93
C LEU A 198 -11.48 7.74 8.15
N THR A 199 -11.24 8.04 6.89
CA THR A 199 -12.29 8.37 5.92
C THR A 199 -12.29 7.31 4.84
N ALA A 200 -13.39 6.59 4.65
CA ALA A 200 -13.50 5.58 3.60
C ALA A 200 -14.74 5.82 2.74
N ARG A 201 -14.56 5.82 1.42
CA ARG A 201 -15.64 6.02 0.45
C ARG A 201 -15.64 4.92 -0.59
N THR A 202 -16.82 4.36 -0.88
CA THR A 202 -17.03 3.37 -1.94
C THR A 202 -18.22 3.73 -2.82
N ALA A 203 -18.18 3.37 -4.10
CA ALA A 203 -19.30 3.59 -5.01
C ALA A 203 -20.24 2.38 -5.08
N HIS A 204 -19.70 1.17 -5.22
CA HIS A 204 -20.50 -0.04 -5.49
C HIS A 204 -20.15 -1.23 -4.59
N ALA A 205 -19.58 -0.98 -3.43
CA ALA A 205 -19.12 -2.03 -2.52
C ALA A 205 -19.28 -1.64 -1.04
N GLY A 206 -19.20 -2.63 -0.16
CA GLY A 206 -19.32 -2.44 1.27
C GLY A 206 -18.05 -1.90 1.92
N ILE A 207 -18.21 -1.42 3.15
CA ILE A 207 -17.09 -0.99 4.00
C ILE A 207 -17.20 -1.75 5.32
N ARG A 208 -16.14 -2.46 5.70
CA ARG A 208 -16.06 -3.17 6.97
C ARG A 208 -14.92 -2.65 7.81
N VAL A 209 -15.24 -2.10 8.97
CA VAL A 209 -14.27 -1.73 10.01
C VAL A 209 -14.40 -2.72 11.16
N GLY A 210 -13.34 -3.48 11.43
CA GLY A 210 -13.32 -4.54 12.44
C GLY A 210 -13.47 -4.00 13.85
N SER A 211 -12.76 -2.92 14.17
CA SER A 211 -12.74 -2.26 15.48
C SER A 211 -12.35 -0.78 15.37
N VAL A 212 -13.09 0.10 16.05
CA VAL A 212 -12.75 1.50 16.26
C VAL A 212 -12.44 1.69 17.73
N ASP A 213 -11.15 1.75 18.06
CA ASP A 213 -10.70 1.83 19.45
C ASP A 213 -10.70 3.27 19.95
N THR A 214 -10.30 4.22 19.10
CA THR A 214 -10.28 5.65 19.41
C THR A 214 -10.20 6.47 18.14
N GLY A 215 -10.72 7.70 18.18
CA GLY A 215 -10.59 8.69 17.11
C GLY A 215 -11.87 8.85 16.28
N GLU A 216 -11.73 9.19 15.01
CA GLU A 216 -12.86 9.57 14.15
C GLU A 216 -12.92 8.72 12.89
N VAL A 217 -14.11 8.21 12.58
CA VAL A 217 -14.35 7.35 11.44
C VAL A 217 -15.53 7.90 10.64
N THR A 218 -15.28 8.26 9.38
CA THR A 218 -16.30 8.68 8.41
C THR A 218 -16.35 7.68 7.26
N LEU A 219 -17.49 6.99 7.12
CA LEU A 219 -17.69 5.95 6.10
C LEU A 219 -18.86 6.35 5.20
N THR A 220 -18.68 6.24 3.89
CA THR A 220 -19.75 6.53 2.93
C THR A 220 -19.74 5.50 1.82
N SER A 221 -20.89 4.87 1.55
CA SER A 221 -21.06 3.99 0.41
C SER A 221 -22.32 4.34 -0.38
N SER A 222 -22.25 4.48 -1.69
CA SER A 222 -23.49 4.66 -2.48
C SER A 222 -24.30 3.36 -2.55
N TYR A 223 -23.62 2.21 -2.69
CA TYR A 223 -24.21 0.88 -2.69
C TYR A 223 -23.33 -0.09 -1.91
N GLY A 224 -23.90 -0.74 -0.90
CA GLY A 224 -23.23 -1.77 -0.12
C GLY A 224 -23.39 -1.55 1.39
N THR A 225 -23.31 -2.65 2.13
CA THR A 225 -23.42 -2.65 3.59
C THR A 225 -22.19 -2.01 4.24
N ILE A 226 -22.42 -1.21 5.28
CA ILE A 226 -21.37 -0.70 6.15
C ILE A 226 -21.41 -1.44 7.48
N GLU A 227 -20.31 -2.10 7.85
CA GLU A 227 -20.16 -2.80 9.13
C GLU A 227 -19.09 -2.15 9.99
N ILE A 228 -19.40 -1.89 11.26
CA ILE A 228 -18.52 -1.17 12.18
C ILE A 228 -18.49 -1.89 13.52
N GLY A 229 -17.31 -2.30 13.95
CA GLY A 229 -17.08 -2.81 15.30
C GLY A 229 -16.67 -1.70 16.26
N VAL A 230 -17.33 -1.61 17.42
CA VAL A 230 -16.93 -0.74 18.53
C VAL A 230 -16.69 -1.61 19.78
N PRO A 231 -15.43 -1.75 20.25
CA PRO A 231 -15.10 -2.62 21.37
C PRO A 231 -15.70 -2.13 22.69
N ALA A 232 -15.85 -3.04 23.66
CA ALA A 232 -16.30 -2.69 25.01
C ALA A 232 -15.30 -1.71 25.67
N GLY A 233 -15.80 -0.77 26.47
CA GLY A 233 -14.99 0.30 27.08
C GLY A 233 -14.71 1.50 26.16
N VAL A 234 -15.25 1.51 24.94
CA VAL A 234 -15.23 2.68 24.05
C VAL A 234 -16.59 3.37 24.10
N ALA A 235 -16.58 4.65 24.47
CA ALA A 235 -17.73 5.54 24.37
C ALA A 235 -17.82 6.07 22.93
N ALA A 236 -18.79 5.55 22.18
CA ALA A 236 -18.97 5.90 20.78
C ALA A 236 -20.13 6.86 20.56
N TRP A 237 -19.84 8.00 19.93
CA TRP A 237 -20.86 8.86 19.35
C TRP A 237 -21.16 8.38 17.93
N LEU A 238 -22.45 8.15 17.63
CA LEU A 238 -22.89 7.57 16.37
C LEU A 238 -23.80 8.54 15.62
N ASP A 239 -23.46 8.79 14.36
CA ASP A 239 -24.32 9.41 13.36
C ASP A 239 -24.35 8.48 12.15
N VAL A 240 -25.37 7.63 12.12
CA VAL A 240 -25.48 6.53 11.18
C VAL A 240 -26.81 6.58 10.44
N SER A 241 -26.78 6.44 9.12
CA SER A 241 -27.96 6.52 8.28
C SER A 241 -27.88 5.59 7.07
N SER A 242 -29.06 5.13 6.63
CA SER A 242 -29.25 4.43 5.36
C SER A 242 -30.47 5.04 4.67
N GLU A 243 -30.34 5.45 3.40
CA GLU A 243 -31.48 5.98 2.62
C GLU A 243 -32.44 4.85 2.22
N HIS A 244 -31.88 3.74 1.75
CA HIS A 244 -32.61 2.54 1.30
C HIS A 244 -32.01 1.27 1.92
N GLY A 245 -32.34 1.05 3.19
CA GLY A 245 -31.93 -0.12 3.97
C GLY A 245 -32.29 0.05 5.44
N SER A 246 -31.66 -0.73 6.30
CA SER A 246 -31.88 -0.70 7.75
C SER A 246 -30.62 -0.32 8.51
N VAL A 247 -30.81 0.30 9.68
CA VAL A 247 -29.75 0.54 10.65
C VAL A 247 -29.92 -0.42 11.81
N HIS A 248 -28.90 -1.25 12.06
CA HIS A 248 -28.84 -2.16 13.19
C HIS A 248 -27.72 -1.73 14.14
N HIS A 249 -28.04 -1.51 15.42
CA HIS A 249 -27.04 -1.26 16.44
C HIS A 249 -27.17 -2.27 17.58
N GLN A 250 -26.04 -2.80 18.03
CA GLN A 250 -25.94 -3.70 19.19
C GLN A 250 -25.25 -3.03 20.39
N LEU A 251 -25.09 -1.71 20.35
CA LEU A 251 -24.47 -0.94 21.41
C LEU A 251 -25.47 -0.65 22.51
N THR A 252 -25.05 -0.79 23.77
CA THR A 252 -25.83 -0.35 24.92
C THR A 252 -25.77 1.18 25.01
N PRO A 253 -26.92 1.89 25.05
CA PRO A 253 -26.92 3.34 25.29
C PRO A 253 -26.22 3.67 26.62
N ALA A 254 -25.42 4.73 26.62
CA ALA A 254 -24.75 5.27 27.79
C ALA A 254 -24.84 6.79 27.79
N ASP A 255 -24.90 7.41 28.97
CA ASP A 255 -25.09 8.86 29.13
C ASP A 255 -23.84 9.68 28.74
N GLY A 256 -22.71 9.02 28.47
CA GLY A 256 -21.45 9.63 28.05
C GLY A 256 -20.24 8.77 28.41
N PRO A 257 -19.03 9.19 28.00
CA PRO A 257 -17.80 8.54 28.44
C PRO A 257 -17.65 8.63 29.97
N ALA A 258 -17.30 7.52 30.61
CA ALA A 258 -16.79 7.53 31.96
C ALA A 258 -15.33 8.04 31.99
N ASP A 259 -14.85 8.48 33.16
CA ASP A 259 -13.45 8.89 33.32
C ASP A 259 -12.51 7.74 32.94
N GLY A 260 -11.73 7.96 31.87
CA GLY A 260 -10.76 6.99 31.36
C GLY A 260 -11.24 6.15 30.16
N ASP A 261 -12.49 6.31 29.70
CA ASP A 261 -12.98 5.65 28.49
C ASP A 261 -12.28 6.20 27.25
N ALA A 262 -11.93 5.30 26.32
CA ALA A 262 -11.54 5.73 24.98
C ALA A 262 -12.80 6.22 24.24
N THR A 263 -12.67 7.30 23.47
CA THR A 263 -13.79 7.90 22.74
C THR A 263 -13.65 7.69 21.24
N ALA A 264 -14.76 7.33 20.59
CA ALA A 264 -14.83 7.20 19.14
C ALA A 264 -16.00 8.00 18.56
N THR A 265 -15.76 8.70 17.47
CA THR A 265 -16.80 9.35 16.67
C THR A 265 -16.99 8.55 15.41
N VAL A 266 -18.20 8.04 15.18
CA VAL A 266 -18.53 7.24 14.01
C VAL A 266 -19.62 7.93 13.21
N ARG A 267 -19.28 8.31 11.98
CA ARG A 267 -20.20 8.80 10.96
C ARG A 267 -20.27 7.78 9.85
N ALA A 268 -21.45 7.23 9.57
CA ALA A 268 -21.61 6.29 8.48
C ALA A 268 -22.90 6.52 7.71
N SER A 269 -22.81 6.62 6.39
CA SER A 269 -23.99 6.78 5.53
C SER A 269 -23.92 5.84 4.33
N THR A 270 -25.05 5.24 4.00
CA THR A 270 -25.21 4.50 2.75
C THR A 270 -26.48 4.87 1.99
N GLY A 271 -26.39 4.93 0.66
CA GLY A 271 -27.55 5.13 -0.20
C GLY A 271 -28.41 3.87 -0.28
N TYR A 272 -27.81 2.75 -0.65
CA TYR A 272 -28.48 1.44 -0.74
C TYR A 272 -27.68 0.37 -0.01
N GLY A 273 -28.21 -0.11 1.11
CA GLY A 273 -27.54 -1.09 1.95
C GLY A 273 -27.82 -0.87 3.42
N ASP A 274 -27.37 -1.80 4.25
CA ASP A 274 -27.57 -1.70 5.70
C ASP A 274 -26.36 -1.04 6.37
N VAL A 275 -26.59 -0.40 7.51
CA VAL A 275 -25.51 0.01 8.44
C VAL A 275 -25.61 -0.83 9.69
N ILE A 276 -24.56 -1.59 9.99
CA ILE A 276 -24.51 -2.52 11.11
C ILE A 276 -23.40 -2.07 12.06
N VAL A 277 -23.79 -1.65 13.26
CA VAL A 277 -22.87 -1.33 14.34
C VAL A 277 -22.93 -2.44 15.39
N ARG A 278 -21.80 -3.13 15.58
CA ARG A 278 -21.70 -4.32 16.44
C ARG A 278 -20.61 -4.18 17.50
N ARG A 279 -20.72 -5.01 18.54
CA ARG A 279 -19.57 -5.32 19.40
C ARG A 279 -18.72 -6.36 18.66
N PRO A 280 -17.42 -6.13 18.44
CA PRO A 280 -16.55 -7.18 17.92
C PRO A 280 -16.48 -8.32 18.94
N GLU A 281 -16.66 -9.55 18.48
CA GLU A 281 -16.44 -10.74 19.29
C GLU A 281 -14.99 -10.71 19.80
N HIS A 282 -14.82 -10.79 21.12
CA HIS A 282 -13.50 -10.86 21.74
C HIS A 282 -12.88 -12.20 21.35
N LEU A 283 -11.97 -12.21 20.38
CA LEU A 283 -11.06 -13.33 20.19
C LEU A 283 -10.04 -13.26 21.33
N PRO A 284 -10.03 -14.21 22.29
CA PRO A 284 -8.99 -14.25 23.31
C PRO A 284 -7.63 -14.41 22.63
N ALA A 285 -6.64 -13.69 23.17
CA ALA A 285 -5.24 -13.71 22.74
C ALA A 285 -4.59 -15.10 22.84
#